data_AF-A0A3D1WIA0-F1
#
_entry.id   AF-A0A3D1WIA0-F1
#
_cell.length_a   1.000
_cell.length_b   1.000
_cell.length_c   1.000
_cell.angle_alpha   90.00
_cell.angle_beta   90.00
_cell.angle_gamma   90.00
#
_symmetry.space_group_name_H-M   'P 1'
#
loop_
_entity.id
_entity.type
_entity.pdbx_description
1 polymer ?
#
loop_
_entity_poly.entity_id
_entity_poly.type
_entity_poly.pdbx_seq_one_letter_code
_entity_poly.pdbx_strand_id
1 'polypeptide(L)'
;TLTIEPGIAQTITGFDPATPISFSTGGTFTLSATGGASGNPVTFASTSPTICTVSGTTATIVSAGTCILTANQAGNATYSAAPQVSATVVINKVAQTISFAALADRELGSLPFTVSAT
;
A
#
# COMPACT_ATOMS: atom_id res chain seq x y z
N THR A 1 -34.12 23.16 23.37
CA THR A 1 -32.82 22.82 22.74
C THR A 1 -32.68 21.32 22.80
N LEU A 2 -32.62 20.63 21.66
CA LEU A 2 -32.42 19.18 21.62
C LEU A 2 -30.94 18.92 21.93
N THR A 3 -30.62 18.54 23.15
CA THR A 3 -29.27 18.11 23.50
C THR A 3 -29.09 16.71 22.92
N ILE A 4 -28.42 16.60 21.77
CA ILE A 4 -27.94 15.29 21.30
C ILE A 4 -26.86 14.90 22.31
N GLU A 5 -27.14 13.90 23.14
CA GLU A 5 -26.12 13.31 24.01
C GLU A 5 -25.04 12.70 23.08
N PRO A 6 -23.76 13.11 23.18
CA PRO A 6 -22.74 12.58 22.30
C PRO A 6 -22.64 11.06 22.50
N GLY A 7 -22.81 10.31 21.42
CA GLY A 7 -22.76 8.85 21.47
C GLY A 7 -21.44 8.33 22.06
N ILE A 8 -21.46 7.15 22.67
CA ILE A 8 -20.30 6.54 23.34
C ILE A 8 -19.14 6.41 22.34
N ALA A 9 -17.92 6.73 22.78
CA ALA A 9 -16.73 6.59 21.96
C ALA A 9 -16.45 5.12 21.60
N GLN A 10 -15.96 4.89 20.39
CA GLN A 10 -15.50 3.59 19.91
C GLN A 10 -14.19 3.75 19.13
N THR A 11 -13.47 2.66 18.95
CA THR A 11 -12.15 2.66 18.32
C THR A 11 -12.01 1.52 17.31
N ILE A 12 -11.20 1.75 16.28
CA ILE A 12 -10.71 0.71 15.37
C ILE A 12 -9.38 0.21 15.95
N THR A 13 -9.16 -1.10 15.95
CA THR A 13 -7.93 -1.73 16.43
C THR A 13 -7.38 -2.71 15.39
N GLY A 14 -6.10 -3.09 15.51
CA GLY A 14 -5.49 -4.11 14.64
C GLY A 14 -5.35 -3.72 13.16
N PHE A 15 -5.36 -2.43 12.83
CA PHE A 15 -5.06 -1.95 11.47
C PHE A 15 -3.54 -1.87 11.28
N ASP A 16 -2.95 -3.00 10.91
CA ASP A 16 -1.50 -3.16 10.69
C ASP A 16 -1.26 -3.92 9.36
N PRO A 17 -1.32 -3.23 8.21
CA PRO A 17 -1.06 -3.84 6.91
C PRO A 17 0.41 -4.25 6.78
N ALA A 18 0.67 -5.36 6.08
CA ALA A 18 2.02 -5.89 5.87
C ALA A 18 2.95 -4.83 5.24
N THR A 19 4.12 -4.64 5.84
CA THR A 19 5.13 -3.68 5.38
C THR A 19 6.53 -4.11 5.86
N PRO A 20 7.61 -3.92 5.07
CA PRO A 20 7.59 -3.48 3.67
C PRO A 20 7.16 -4.60 2.72
N ILE A 21 6.65 -4.23 1.55
CA ILE A 21 6.26 -5.14 0.46
C ILE A 21 7.25 -4.98 -0.70
N SER A 22 7.66 -6.07 -1.34
CA SER A 22 8.42 -6.01 -2.59
C SER A 22 7.49 -5.67 -3.77
N PHE A 23 7.87 -4.70 -4.61
CA PHE A 23 7.08 -4.33 -5.78
C PHE A 23 6.86 -5.54 -6.69
N SER A 24 5.59 -5.79 -7.00
CA SER A 24 5.16 -6.73 -8.02
C SER A 24 4.12 -6.03 -8.87
N THR A 25 4.27 -6.10 -10.19
CA THR A 25 3.33 -5.46 -11.13
C THR A 25 1.93 -6.03 -10.92
N GLY A 26 1.00 -5.20 -10.45
CA GLY A 26 -0.37 -5.63 -10.12
C GLY A 26 -0.47 -6.50 -8.86
N GLY A 27 0.57 -6.53 -8.02
CA GLY A 27 0.54 -7.25 -6.75
C GLY A 27 -0.55 -6.72 -5.82
N THR A 28 -1.21 -7.61 -5.09
CA THR A 28 -2.29 -7.24 -4.15
C THR A 28 -1.99 -7.74 -2.75
N PHE A 29 -2.50 -7.04 -1.74
CA PHE A 29 -2.47 -7.47 -0.35
C PHE A 29 -3.79 -7.16 0.34
N THR A 30 -4.12 -7.96 1.36
CA THR A 30 -5.36 -7.83 2.12
C THR A 30 -5.19 -6.86 3.27
N LEU A 31 -6.23 -6.05 3.50
CA LEU A 31 -6.36 -5.15 4.63
C LEU A 31 -7.32 -5.75 5.65
N SER A 32 -6.93 -5.69 6.91
CA SER A 32 -7.75 -6.12 8.04
C SER A 32 -7.68 -5.09 9.14
N ALA A 33 -8.81 -4.90 9.82
CA ALA A 33 -8.91 -4.13 11.04
C ALA A 33 -10.14 -4.62 11.81
N THR A 34 -10.10 -4.50 13.13
CA THR A 34 -11.20 -4.81 14.03
C THR A 34 -11.98 -3.54 14.30
N GLY A 35 -13.24 -3.52 13.91
CA GLY A 35 -14.16 -2.42 14.20
C GLY A 35 -14.53 -2.32 15.68
N GLY A 36 -14.99 -1.16 16.09
CA GLY A 36 -15.48 -0.88 17.44
C GLY A 36 -16.91 -1.33 17.70
N ALA A 37 -17.41 -0.99 18.88
CA ALA A 37 -18.67 -1.47 19.45
C ALA A 37 -19.95 -1.10 18.67
N SER A 38 -19.88 -0.18 17.69
CA SER A 38 -21.02 0.12 16.82
C SER A 38 -21.47 -1.07 15.96
N GLY A 39 -20.60 -2.06 15.73
CA GLY A 39 -20.89 -3.21 14.88
C GLY A 39 -20.93 -2.89 13.37
N ASN A 40 -20.70 -1.63 12.99
CA ASN A 40 -20.65 -1.22 11.60
C ASN A 40 -19.38 -1.73 10.89
N PRO A 41 -19.41 -1.94 9.56
CA PRO A 41 -18.24 -2.39 8.83
C PRO A 41 -17.11 -1.34 8.86
N VAL A 42 -15.87 -1.82 8.90
CA VAL A 42 -14.69 -0.98 8.66
C VAL A 42 -14.50 -0.82 7.15
N THR A 43 -14.28 0.42 6.74
CA THR A 43 -14.02 0.81 5.35
C THR A 43 -12.55 1.22 5.20
N PHE A 44 -11.93 0.79 4.11
CA PHE A 44 -10.53 1.10 3.82
C PHE A 44 -10.42 2.03 2.62
N ALA A 45 -9.43 2.93 2.66
CA ALA A 45 -9.10 3.81 1.55
C ALA A 45 -7.60 4.02 1.46
N SER A 46 -7.13 4.44 0.29
CA SER A 46 -5.76 4.90 0.07
C SER A 46 -5.76 6.42 -0.12
N THR A 47 -4.83 7.09 0.55
CA THR A 47 -4.55 8.51 0.30
C THR A 47 -3.44 8.71 -0.74
N SER A 48 -2.80 7.61 -1.19
CA SER A 48 -1.74 7.59 -2.21
C SER A 48 -2.14 6.73 -3.43
N PRO A 49 -3.18 7.09 -4.21
CA PRO A 49 -3.70 6.28 -5.31
C PRO A 49 -2.70 6.02 -6.45
N THR A 50 -1.68 6.87 -6.60
CA THR A 50 -0.58 6.69 -7.56
C THR A 50 0.40 5.58 -7.17
N ILE A 51 0.38 5.16 -5.90
CA ILE A 51 1.27 4.15 -5.32
C ILE A 51 0.49 2.86 -5.04
N CYS A 52 -0.70 2.99 -4.47
CA CYS A 52 -1.59 1.88 -4.16
C CYS A 52 -3.06 2.30 -4.26
N THR A 53 -3.90 1.44 -4.82
CA THR A 53 -5.36 1.62 -4.85
C THR A 53 -6.02 0.64 -3.91
N VAL A 54 -7.22 0.94 -3.41
CA VAL A 54 -7.98 0.07 -2.51
C VAL A 54 -9.36 -0.18 -3.08
N SER A 55 -9.79 -1.44 -3.07
CA SER A 55 -11.15 -1.86 -3.39
C SER A 55 -11.62 -2.85 -2.33
N GLY A 56 -12.65 -2.48 -1.56
CA GLY A 56 -13.11 -3.27 -0.42
C GLY A 56 -12.01 -3.45 0.63
N THR A 57 -11.55 -4.69 0.81
CA THR A 57 -10.47 -5.08 1.72
C THR A 57 -9.17 -5.42 0.99
N THR A 58 -9.07 -5.16 -0.32
CA THR A 58 -7.89 -5.48 -1.12
C THR A 58 -7.19 -4.20 -1.56
N ALA A 59 -5.92 -4.07 -1.23
CA ALA A 59 -5.04 -3.04 -1.76
C ALA A 59 -4.25 -3.58 -2.96
N THR A 60 -4.16 -2.81 -4.04
CA THR A 60 -3.42 -3.14 -5.27
C THR A 60 -2.25 -2.18 -5.44
N ILE A 61 -1.07 -2.74 -5.70
CA ILE A 61 0.18 -2.01 -5.91
C ILE A 61 0.18 -1.44 -7.32
N VAL A 62 0.40 -0.12 -7.43
CA VAL A 62 0.51 0.61 -8.70
C VAL A 62 1.96 0.95 -8.99
N SER A 63 2.71 1.44 -8.01
CA SER A 63 4.12 1.81 -8.15
C SER A 63 4.90 1.59 -6.86
N ALA A 64 6.23 1.54 -6.96
CA ALA A 64 7.10 1.50 -5.79
C ALA A 64 7.17 2.87 -5.11
N GLY A 65 7.06 2.89 -3.78
CA GLY A 65 6.99 4.11 -2.99
C GLY A 65 6.26 3.89 -1.66
N THR A 66 5.91 4.98 -1.00
CA THR A 66 5.20 4.96 0.29
C THR A 66 3.70 5.11 0.08
N CYS A 67 2.96 4.05 0.36
CA CYS A 67 1.50 3.99 0.32
C CYS A 67 0.93 4.32 1.70
N ILE A 68 0.04 5.30 1.80
CA ILE A 68 -0.68 5.61 3.04
C ILE A 68 -2.11 5.10 2.90
N LEU A 69 -2.54 4.29 3.87
CA LEU A 69 -3.84 3.66 3.93
C LEU A 69 -4.58 4.14 5.17
N THR A 70 -5.91 4.19 5.08
CA THR A 70 -6.78 4.63 6.17
C THR A 70 -7.89 3.64 6.41
N ALA A 71 -8.23 3.41 7.67
CA ALA A 71 -9.38 2.62 8.12
C ALA A 71 -10.39 3.54 8.84
N ASN A 72 -11.65 3.45 8.44
CA ASN A 72 -12.75 4.28 8.94
C ASN A 72 -13.95 3.41 9.34
N GLN A 73 -14.65 3.80 10.40
CA GLN A 73 -15.86 3.13 10.86
C GLN A 73 -16.90 4.17 11.30
N ALA A 74 -18.07 4.12 10.68
CA ALA A 74 -19.18 4.99 11.03
C ALA A 74 -19.74 4.65 12.42
N GLY A 75 -20.27 5.68 13.10
CA GLY A 75 -21.05 5.54 14.32
C GLY A 75 -22.46 5.00 14.05
N ASN A 76 -23.24 4.85 15.11
CA ASN A 76 -24.67 4.53 15.05
C ASN A 76 -25.44 5.39 16.07
N ALA A 77 -26.69 5.05 16.38
CA ALA A 77 -27.51 5.81 17.33
C ALA A 77 -26.92 5.88 18.76
N THR A 78 -26.08 4.92 19.14
CA THR A 78 -25.50 4.79 20.49
C THR A 78 -24.02 5.18 20.52
N TYR A 79 -23.27 4.91 19.44
CA TYR A 79 -21.81 5.10 19.37
C TYR A 79 -21.43 6.19 18.37
N SER A 80 -20.49 7.06 18.75
CA SER A 80 -19.90 8.05 17.83
C SER A 80 -19.05 7.39 16.74
N ALA A 81 -18.75 8.08 15.64
CA ALA A 81 -17.82 7.55 14.63
C ALA A 81 -16.43 7.28 15.25
N ALA A 82 -15.78 6.19 14.86
CA ALA A 82 -14.46 5.87 15.35
C ALA A 82 -13.43 6.85 14.76
N PRO A 83 -12.39 7.26 15.52
CA PRO A 83 -11.27 8.00 14.95
C PRO A 83 -10.63 7.22 13.79
N GLN A 84 -10.35 7.92 12.69
CA GLN A 84 -9.68 7.32 11.54
C GLN A 84 -8.29 6.82 11.95
N VAL A 85 -7.98 5.57 11.62
CA VAL A 85 -6.63 5.01 11.82
C VAL A 85 -5.90 5.03 10.48
N SER A 86 -4.64 5.46 10.48
CA SER A 86 -3.80 5.49 9.27
C SER A 86 -2.61 4.57 9.44
N ALA A 87 -2.21 3.90 8.36
CA ALA A 87 -1.06 3.01 8.31
C ALA A 87 -0.22 3.29 7.06
N THR A 88 1.08 3.07 7.19
CA THR A 88 2.06 3.35 6.14
C THR A 88 2.68 2.06 5.64
N VAL A 89 2.53 1.79 4.34
CA VAL A 89 3.10 0.62 3.67
C VAL A 89 4.21 1.08 2.74
N VAL A 90 5.41 0.55 2.94
CA VAL A 90 6.56 0.82 2.07
C VAL A 90 6.64 -0.25 0.99
N ILE A 91 6.58 0.16 -0.28
CA ILE A 91 6.72 -0.73 -1.44
C ILE A 91 8.11 -0.53 -2.04
N ASN A 92 8.98 -1.50 -1.83
CA ASN A 92 10.37 -1.48 -2.29
C ASN A 92 10.48 -1.81 -3.78
N LYS A 93 11.35 -1.10 -4.50
CA LYS A 93 11.74 -1.51 -5.86
C LYS A 93 12.47 -2.85 -5.82
N VAL A 94 12.21 -3.69 -6.81
CA VAL A 94 13.03 -4.89 -7.05
C VAL A 94 14.34 -4.44 -7.69
N ALA A 95 15.45 -5.02 -7.25
CA ALA A 95 16.74 -4.78 -7.88
C ALA A 95 16.70 -5.24 -9.34
N GLN A 96 17.12 -4.35 -10.25
CA GLN A 96 17.36 -4.70 -11.64
C GLN A 96 18.86 -4.92 -11.81
N THR A 97 19.23 -6.08 -12.35
CA THR A 97 20.62 -6.36 -12.72
C THR A 97 20.78 -6.16 -14.21
N ILE A 98 21.76 -5.36 -14.63
CA ILE A 98 22.24 -5.30 -16.01
C ILE A 98 23.57 -6.03 -16.06
N SER A 99 23.67 -7.07 -16.89
CA SER A 99 24.89 -7.86 -17.07
C SER A 99 25.47 -7.60 -18.46
N PHE A 100 26.79 -7.41 -18.50
CA PHE A 100 27.55 -7.35 -19.74
C PHE A 100 28.28 -8.68 -19.93
N ALA A 101 28.25 -9.20 -21.16
CA ALA A 101 29.15 -10.28 -21.52
C ALA A 101 30.60 -9.76 -21.52
N ALA A 102 31.54 -10.60 -21.08
CA ALA A 102 32.96 -10.29 -21.21
C ALA A 102 33.30 -10.07 -22.69
N LEU A 103 33.93 -8.94 -23.00
CA LEU A 103 34.40 -8.66 -24.35
C LEU A 103 35.69 -9.43 -24.62
N ALA A 104 35.80 -10.01 -25.81
CA ALA A 104 37.04 -10.62 -26.26
C ALA A 104 38.05 -9.54 -26.67
N ASP A 105 39.33 -9.81 -26.46
CA ASP A 105 40.42 -8.95 -26.93
C ASP A 105 40.34 -8.79 -28.46
N ARG A 106 40.54 -7.56 -28.96
CA ARG A 106 40.48 -7.23 -30.38
C ARG A 106 41.78 -6.56 -30.83
N GLU A 107 42.24 -6.92 -32.02
CA GLU A 107 43.44 -6.32 -32.62
C GLU A 107 43.17 -4.87 -33.07
N LEU A 108 44.20 -4.03 -32.95
CA LEU A 108 44.20 -2.63 -33.38
C LEU A 108 44.00 -2.55 -34.91
N GLY A 109 42.90 -1.96 -35.36
CA GLY A 109 42.52 -1.89 -36.78
C GLY A 109 41.42 -2.86 -37.22
N SER A 110 40.87 -3.65 -36.29
CA SER A 110 39.72 -4.53 -36.58
C SER A 110 38.43 -3.77 -36.89
N LEU A 111 37.54 -4.42 -37.65
CA LEU A 111 36.19 -3.91 -37.95
C LEU A 111 35.40 -3.62 -36.66
N PRO A 112 34.51 -2.61 -36.67
CA PRO A 112 33.68 -2.29 -35.51
C PRO A 112 32.87 -3.51 -35.05
N PHE A 113 32.77 -3.71 -33.74
CA PHE A 113 32.02 -4.81 -33.14
C PHE A 113 30.84 -4.29 -32.32
N THR A 114 29.83 -5.14 -32.17
CA THR A 114 28.63 -4.84 -31.39
C THR A 114 28.79 -5.30 -29.96
N VAL A 115 28.56 -4.39 -29.02
CA VAL A 115 28.39 -4.70 -27.60
C VAL A 115 26.91 -4.90 -27.30
N SER A 116 26.59 -5.88 -26.46
CA SER A 116 25.23 -6.13 -25.97
C SER A 116 25.23 -6.31 -24.46
N ALA A 117 24.15 -5.86 -23.81
CA ALA A 117 23.88 -6.07 -22.40
C ALA A 117 22.43 -6.56 -22.23
N THR A 118 22.17 -7.30 -21.16
CA THR A 118 20.84 -7.81 -20.78
C THR A 118 20.57 -7.56 -19.31
#